data_AF-A0A7V4ZF64-F1
#
_entry.id   AF-A0A7V4ZF64-F1
#
_cell.length_a   1.000
_cell.length_b   1.000
_cell.length_c   1.000
_cell.angle_alpha   90.00
_cell.angle_beta   90.00
_cell.angle_gamma   90.00
#
_symmetry.space_group_name_H-M   'P 1'
#
loop_
_entity.id
_entity.type
_entity.pdbx_description
1 polymer ?
#
loop_
_entity_poly.entity_id
_entity_poly.type
_entity_poly.pdbx_seq_one_letter_code
_entity_poly.pdbx_strand_id
1 'polypeptide(L)'
;MKGLLGRKLGMTRIFDESGKVIPVTVIEAGPCYVTQKKTVETDGYSAIQIGFEETEQRKLTRPEWMRLKKVNLPPLRHLRELRMSDVSGYEVGQKLLVDLFKPGDKVDITGLSKGRGFAGVVKRHGFAGGPATHGQSDRHRAPGSIGSGTTPGRVYKGTRMAGHMGNQKSTSQNLQVVMVDPERNLLLVRGPVPGGKNGLVLIREAVKQ
;
A
#
# COMPACT_ATOMS: atom_id res chain seq x y z
N MET A 1 -15.69 7.48 -5.93
CA MET A 1 -14.37 7.04 -5.43
C MET A 1 -13.85 5.93 -6.33
N LYS A 2 -12.71 6.17 -6.97
CA LYS A 2 -12.05 5.19 -7.85
C LYS A 2 -10.96 4.45 -7.09
N GLY A 3 -10.74 3.17 -7.41
CA GLY A 3 -9.63 2.43 -6.86
C GLY A 3 -9.29 1.18 -7.68
N LEU A 4 -8.00 0.86 -7.72
CA LEU A 4 -7.45 -0.29 -8.42
C LEU A 4 -6.43 -0.99 -7.51
N LEU A 5 -6.26 -2.29 -7.74
CA LEU A 5 -5.08 -2.99 -7.28
C LEU A 5 -4.02 -2.93 -8.38
N GLY A 6 -2.76 -2.97 -7.96
CA GLY A 6 -1.65 -3.00 -8.88
C GLY A 6 -0.40 -3.59 -8.28
N ARG A 7 0.61 -3.73 -9.14
CA ARG A 7 1.93 -4.26 -8.79
C ARG A 7 2.99 -3.20 -9.04
N LYS A 8 3.79 -2.89 -8.02
CA LYS A 8 4.90 -1.94 -8.15
C LYS A 8 6.03 -2.54 -8.98
N LEU A 9 6.23 -2.09 -10.21
CA LEU A 9 7.27 -2.61 -11.10
C LEU A 9 8.66 -2.02 -10.80
N GLY A 10 8.72 -0.74 -10.46
CA GLY A 10 9.99 -0.05 -10.25
C GLY A 10 9.88 1.46 -10.24
N MET A 11 11.02 2.13 -10.32
CA MET A 11 11.10 3.59 -10.44
C MET A 11 11.91 3.95 -11.68
N THR A 12 11.50 5.02 -12.34
CA THR A 12 12.21 5.63 -13.47
C THR A 12 12.12 7.15 -13.35
N ARG A 13 12.62 7.87 -14.37
CA ARG A 13 12.52 9.31 -14.49
C ARG A 13 11.90 9.67 -15.83
N ILE A 14 11.08 10.72 -15.84
CA ILE A 14 10.53 11.35 -17.04
C ILE A 14 11.08 12.77 -17.12
N PHE A 15 11.35 13.24 -18.33
CA PHE A 15 11.66 14.64 -18.59
C PHE A 15 10.38 15.35 -18.99
N ASP A 16 10.07 16.43 -18.29
CA ASP A 16 8.97 17.34 -18.65
C ASP A 16 9.36 18.19 -19.88
N GLU A 17 8.39 18.85 -20.50
CA GLU A 17 8.60 19.73 -21.66
C GLU A 17 9.57 20.88 -21.34
N SER A 18 9.61 21.31 -20.07
CA SER A 18 10.56 22.30 -19.55
C SER A 18 11.97 21.75 -19.26
N GLY A 19 12.26 20.49 -19.60
CA GLY A 19 13.53 19.82 -19.34
C GLY A 19 13.73 19.36 -17.88
N LYS A 20 12.70 19.47 -17.03
CA LYS A 20 12.78 19.09 -15.61
C LYS A 20 12.67 17.58 -15.44
N VAL A 21 13.52 17.01 -14.59
CA VAL A 21 13.47 15.58 -14.23
C VAL A 21 12.40 15.33 -13.16
N ILE A 22 11.43 14.46 -13.48
CA ILE A 22 10.37 14.03 -12.57
C ILE A 22 10.62 12.56 -12.18
N PRO A 23 10.89 12.25 -10.90
CA PRO A 23 11.01 10.87 -10.44
C PRO A 23 9.63 10.23 -10.36
N VAL A 24 9.46 9.09 -11.02
CA VAL A 24 8.18 8.38 -11.10
C VAL A 24 8.32 6.93 -10.66
N THR A 25 7.28 6.42 -9.98
CA THR A 25 7.10 4.99 -9.73
C THR A 25 6.17 4.43 -10.80
N VAL A 26 6.59 3.34 -11.45
CA VAL A 26 5.79 2.61 -12.43
C VAL A 26 5.01 1.51 -11.71
N ILE A 27 3.69 1.53 -11.86
CA ILE A 27 2.77 0.56 -11.29
C ILE A 27 1.98 -0.08 -12.41
N GLU A 28 1.97 -1.40 -12.47
CA GLU A 28 1.04 -2.15 -13.31
C GLU A 28 -0.31 -2.19 -12.59
N ALA A 29 -1.27 -1.40 -13.06
CA ALA A 29 -2.56 -1.15 -12.43
C ALA A 29 -3.70 -1.73 -13.26
N GLY A 30 -3.79 -3.06 -13.25
CA GLY A 30 -4.86 -3.81 -13.92
C GLY A 30 -4.36 -4.92 -14.83
N PRO A 31 -5.29 -5.72 -15.40
CA PRO A 31 -6.72 -5.60 -15.21
C PRO A 31 -7.19 -6.07 -13.82
N CYS A 32 -8.12 -5.33 -13.22
CA CYS A 32 -8.80 -5.73 -11.99
C CYS A 32 -10.23 -6.19 -12.33
N TYR A 33 -10.75 -7.20 -11.65
CA TYR A 33 -12.12 -7.68 -11.86
C TYR A 33 -12.98 -7.46 -10.62
N VAL A 34 -14.22 -7.00 -10.79
CA VAL A 34 -15.18 -6.89 -9.68
C VAL A 34 -15.71 -8.28 -9.34
N THR A 35 -15.37 -8.81 -8.17
CA THR A 35 -15.73 -10.18 -7.75
C THR A 35 -17.01 -10.24 -6.94
N GLN A 36 -17.31 -9.20 -6.17
CA GLN A 36 -18.52 -9.14 -5.34
C GLN A 36 -18.95 -7.69 -5.14
N LYS A 37 -20.26 -7.46 -5.13
CA LYS A 37 -20.91 -6.23 -4.73
C LYS A 37 -21.54 -6.43 -3.35
N LYS A 38 -21.28 -5.52 -2.42
CA LYS A 38 -21.83 -5.52 -1.06
C LYS A 38 -22.72 -4.30 -0.89
N THR A 39 -23.93 -4.52 -0.39
CA THR A 39 -24.91 -3.46 -0.12
C THR A 39 -25.25 -3.41 1.36
N VAL A 40 -25.82 -2.27 1.79
CA VAL A 40 -26.21 -2.07 3.19
C VAL A 40 -27.23 -3.10 3.65
N GLU A 41 -28.16 -3.49 2.77
CA GLU A 41 -29.22 -4.46 3.06
C GLU A 41 -28.69 -5.88 3.30
N THR A 42 -27.68 -6.32 2.53
CA THR A 42 -27.16 -7.70 2.63
C THR A 42 -25.97 -7.84 3.58
N ASP A 43 -25.06 -6.86 3.59
CA ASP A 43 -23.75 -6.95 4.27
C ASP A 43 -23.58 -5.90 5.37
N GLY A 44 -24.53 -4.96 5.55
CA GLY A 44 -24.46 -3.88 6.54
C GLY A 44 -23.56 -2.71 6.14
N TYR A 45 -22.96 -2.73 4.94
CA TYR A 45 -22.18 -1.62 4.39
C TYR A 45 -22.06 -1.71 2.86
N SER A 46 -21.70 -0.58 2.24
CA SER A 46 -21.56 -0.45 0.80
C SER A 46 -20.08 -0.59 0.37
N ALA A 47 -19.76 -1.57 -0.47
CA ALA A 47 -18.41 -1.81 -0.98
C ALA A 47 -18.40 -2.67 -2.25
N ILE A 48 -17.32 -2.55 -3.02
CA ILE A 48 -16.96 -3.52 -4.06
C ILE A 48 -15.76 -4.34 -3.61
N GLN A 49 -15.75 -5.62 -3.94
CA GLN A 49 -14.55 -6.45 -3.88
C GLN A 49 -13.95 -6.50 -5.28
N ILE A 50 -12.67 -6.19 -5.38
CA ILE A 50 -11.89 -6.27 -6.60
C ILE A 50 -10.80 -7.34 -6.48
N GLY A 51 -10.58 -8.06 -7.57
CA GLY A 51 -9.54 -9.06 -7.70
C GLY A 51 -8.47 -8.67 -8.71
N PHE A 52 -7.21 -9.03 -8.43
CA PHE A 52 -6.04 -8.71 -9.26
C PHE A 52 -5.07 -9.89 -9.31
N GLU A 53 -4.28 -9.93 -10.39
CA GLU A 53 -3.29 -10.95 -10.74
C GLU A 53 -3.91 -12.33 -10.99
N GLU A 54 -4.08 -12.68 -12.26
CA GLU A 54 -4.51 -14.01 -12.67
C GLU A 54 -3.45 -15.06 -12.26
N THR A 55 -3.91 -16.17 -11.69
CA THR A 55 -3.06 -17.23 -11.14
C THR A 55 -3.56 -18.60 -11.58
N GLU A 56 -2.78 -19.66 -11.41
CA GLU A 56 -3.26 -21.01 -11.67
C GLU A 56 -4.26 -21.47 -10.60
N GLN A 57 -5.29 -22.22 -10.98
CA GLN A 57 -6.31 -22.75 -10.06
C GLN A 57 -5.71 -23.52 -8.88
N ARG A 58 -4.63 -24.28 -9.10
CA ARG A 58 -3.95 -25.08 -8.05
C ARG A 58 -3.35 -24.25 -6.91
N LYS A 59 -3.14 -22.94 -7.11
CA LYS A 59 -2.58 -22.03 -6.11
C LYS A 59 -3.66 -21.44 -5.19
N LEU A 60 -4.94 -21.63 -5.52
CA LEU A 60 -6.07 -21.18 -4.73
C LEU A 60 -6.62 -22.33 -3.89
N THR A 61 -7.14 -21.99 -2.71
CA THR A 61 -7.90 -22.96 -1.92
C THR A 61 -9.27 -23.21 -2.57
N ARG A 62 -9.86 -24.38 -2.30
CA ARG A 62 -11.15 -24.76 -2.88
C ARG A 62 -12.27 -23.72 -2.64
N PRO A 63 -12.42 -23.11 -1.44
CA PRO A 63 -13.43 -22.08 -1.22
C PRO A 63 -13.20 -20.80 -2.02
N GLU A 64 -11.96 -20.34 -2.14
CA GLU A 64 -11.60 -19.16 -2.92
C GLU A 64 -11.92 -19.36 -4.40
N TRP A 65 -11.55 -20.53 -4.95
CA TRP A 65 -11.85 -20.89 -6.33
C TRP A 65 -13.35 -20.98 -6.58
N MET A 66 -14.11 -21.67 -5.71
CA MET A 66 -15.56 -21.82 -5.89
C MET A 66 -16.28 -20.47 -5.88
N ARG A 67 -15.80 -19.51 -5.08
CA ARG A 67 -16.36 -18.14 -5.05
C ARG A 67 -16.18 -17.42 -6.38
N LEU A 68 -14.98 -17.49 -6.98
CA LEU A 68 -14.68 -16.88 -8.28
C LEU A 68 -15.42 -17.60 -9.42
N LYS A 69 -15.51 -18.93 -9.36
CA LYS A 69 -16.22 -19.75 -10.35
C LYS A 69 -17.72 -19.46 -10.38
N LYS A 70 -18.35 -19.22 -9.21
CA LYS A 70 -19.77 -18.82 -9.14
C LYS A 70 -20.07 -17.55 -9.95
N VAL A 71 -19.05 -16.71 -10.11
CA VAL A 71 -19.11 -15.41 -10.78
C VAL A 71 -18.50 -15.46 -12.19
N ASN A 72 -18.10 -16.65 -12.67
CA ASN A 72 -17.45 -16.86 -13.97
C ASN A 72 -16.17 -16.01 -14.17
N LEU A 73 -15.41 -15.76 -13.10
CA LEU A 73 -14.15 -15.03 -13.16
C LEU A 73 -12.94 -15.97 -13.19
N PRO A 74 -11.82 -15.53 -13.79
CA PRO A 74 -10.58 -16.29 -13.73
C PRO A 74 -10.10 -16.44 -12.27
N PRO A 75 -9.25 -17.43 -11.99
CA PRO A 75 -8.54 -17.54 -10.72
C PRO A 75 -7.69 -16.29 -10.44
N LEU A 76 -8.00 -15.54 -9.38
CA LEU A 76 -7.33 -14.28 -9.00
C LEU A 76 -6.59 -14.45 -7.67
N ARG A 77 -5.34 -13.99 -7.60
CA ARG A 77 -4.46 -14.16 -6.43
C ARG A 77 -4.81 -13.23 -5.28
N HIS A 78 -5.22 -12.01 -5.59
CA HIS A 78 -5.40 -10.96 -4.60
C HIS A 78 -6.82 -10.41 -4.66
N LEU A 79 -7.55 -10.52 -3.55
CA LEU A 79 -8.88 -9.94 -3.36
C LEU A 79 -8.81 -8.83 -2.31
N ARG A 80 -9.33 -7.63 -2.64
CA ARG A 80 -9.44 -6.51 -1.70
C ARG A 80 -10.78 -5.81 -1.84
N GLU A 81 -11.27 -5.28 -0.73
CA GLU A 81 -12.49 -4.49 -0.70
C GLU A 81 -12.19 -3.00 -0.77
N LEU A 82 -13.04 -2.29 -1.52
CA LEU A 82 -13.08 -0.84 -1.62
C LEU A 82 -14.44 -0.38 -1.12
N ARG A 83 -14.43 0.30 0.02
CA ARG A 83 -15.63 0.96 0.53
C ARG A 83 -15.93 2.19 -0.31
N MET A 84 -17.19 2.35 -0.67
CA MET A 84 -17.68 3.49 -1.46
C MET A 84 -19.11 3.78 -1.05
N SER A 85 -19.53 5.04 -1.17
CA SER A 85 -20.89 5.47 -0.86
C SER A 85 -21.90 4.84 -1.81
N ASP A 86 -21.60 4.88 -3.11
CA ASP A 86 -22.45 4.32 -4.16
C ASP A 86 -21.72 3.21 -4.93
N VAL A 87 -22.41 2.09 -5.08
CA VAL A 87 -21.95 0.89 -5.79
C VAL A 87 -22.83 0.61 -7.03
N SER A 88 -23.86 1.43 -7.28
CA SER A 88 -24.83 1.24 -8.36
C SER A 88 -24.17 1.05 -9.72
N GLY A 89 -23.17 1.87 -10.05
CA GLY A 89 -22.44 1.86 -11.33
C GLY A 89 -21.40 0.74 -11.51
N TYR A 90 -21.30 -0.23 -10.59
CA TYR A 90 -20.43 -1.39 -10.74
C TYR A 90 -21.22 -2.69 -10.87
N GLU A 91 -20.81 -3.51 -11.83
CA GLU A 91 -21.36 -4.83 -12.06
C GLU A 91 -20.35 -5.91 -11.65
N VAL A 92 -20.89 -7.01 -11.14
CA VAL A 92 -20.07 -8.18 -10.81
C VAL A 92 -19.58 -8.80 -12.13
N GLY A 93 -18.28 -9.06 -12.25
CA GLY A 93 -17.64 -9.51 -13.48
C GLY A 93 -17.01 -8.38 -14.30
N GLN A 94 -17.32 -7.11 -13.99
CA GLN A 94 -16.78 -5.96 -14.70
C GLN A 94 -15.25 -5.89 -14.60
N LYS A 95 -14.61 -5.62 -15.74
CA LYS A 95 -13.17 -5.40 -15.84
C LYS A 95 -12.86 -3.91 -15.65
N LEU A 96 -12.00 -3.61 -14.68
CA LEU A 96 -11.50 -2.27 -14.37
C LEU A 96 -10.07 -2.14 -14.88
N LEU A 97 -9.86 -1.16 -15.74
CA LEU A 97 -8.58 -0.82 -16.36
C LEU A 97 -8.00 0.47 -15.76
N VAL A 98 -6.76 0.77 -16.11
CA VAL A 98 -6.04 1.96 -15.63
C VAL A 98 -6.70 3.28 -16.05
N ASP A 99 -7.52 3.26 -17.11
CA ASP A 99 -8.25 4.40 -17.72
C ASP A 99 -9.18 5.14 -16.76
N LEU A 100 -9.45 4.55 -15.59
CA LEU A 100 -10.14 5.21 -14.49
C LEU A 100 -9.38 6.46 -14.02
N PHE A 101 -8.06 6.48 -14.13
CA PHE A 101 -7.20 7.59 -13.74
C PHE A 101 -6.76 8.41 -14.96
N LYS A 102 -6.59 9.71 -14.77
CA LYS A 102 -6.09 10.63 -15.78
C LYS A 102 -4.78 11.29 -15.31
N PRO A 103 -3.88 11.67 -16.24
CA PRO A 103 -2.74 12.53 -15.91
C PRO A 103 -3.23 13.80 -15.18
N GLY A 104 -2.53 14.17 -14.11
CA GLY A 104 -2.90 15.29 -13.23
C GLY A 104 -3.73 14.89 -12.00
N ASP A 105 -4.37 13.72 -12.00
CA ASP A 105 -5.14 13.23 -10.85
C ASP A 105 -4.23 13.03 -9.62
N LYS A 106 -4.80 13.21 -8.43
CA LYS A 106 -4.15 12.92 -7.15
C LYS A 106 -4.62 11.58 -6.61
N VAL A 107 -3.68 10.73 -6.21
CA VAL A 107 -3.95 9.38 -5.72
C VAL A 107 -3.26 9.10 -4.39
N ASP A 108 -3.92 8.32 -3.55
CA ASP A 108 -3.38 7.73 -2.33
C ASP A 108 -3.00 6.27 -2.63
N ILE A 109 -1.72 5.93 -2.45
CA ILE A 109 -1.23 4.57 -2.69
C ILE A 109 -0.85 3.90 -1.38
N THR A 110 -1.51 2.78 -1.12
CA THR A 110 -1.33 1.96 0.07
C THR A 110 -0.61 0.67 -0.27
N GLY A 111 0.41 0.30 0.48
CA GLY A 111 1.13 -0.96 0.31
C GLY A 111 1.76 -1.45 1.61
N LEU A 112 2.36 -2.63 1.56
CA LEU A 112 3.19 -3.12 2.66
C LEU A 112 4.60 -2.52 2.52
N SER A 113 5.03 -1.81 3.56
CA SER A 113 6.38 -1.25 3.63
C SER A 113 7.46 -2.35 3.65
N LYS A 114 8.66 -2.05 3.13
CA LYS A 114 9.79 -2.99 3.16
C LYS A 114 10.10 -3.37 4.61
N GLY A 115 10.15 -4.68 4.89
CA GLY A 115 10.57 -5.22 6.18
C GLY A 115 12.04 -4.90 6.47
N ARG A 116 12.34 -4.58 7.73
CA ARG A 116 13.70 -4.29 8.22
C ARG A 116 14.09 -5.20 9.40
N GLY A 117 13.29 -6.22 9.69
CA GLY A 117 13.50 -7.16 10.80
C GLY A 117 13.40 -6.49 12.17
N PHE A 118 14.07 -7.07 13.16
CA PHE A 118 14.24 -6.46 14.48
C PHE A 118 15.19 -5.26 14.39
N ALA A 119 14.65 -4.06 14.59
CA ALA A 119 15.41 -2.82 14.52
C ALA A 119 15.60 -2.21 15.92
N GLY A 120 16.83 -1.82 16.23
CA GLY A 120 17.16 -1.04 17.43
C GLY A 120 16.55 0.37 17.39
N VAL A 121 16.51 1.03 18.54
CA VAL A 121 15.86 2.35 18.74
C VAL A 121 16.39 3.47 17.84
N VAL A 122 17.69 3.47 17.54
CA VAL A 122 18.30 4.45 16.63
C VAL A 122 17.69 4.34 15.22
N LYS A 123 17.57 3.12 14.68
CA LYS A 123 17.02 2.89 13.33
C LYS A 123 15.50 3.00 13.29
N ARG A 124 14.82 2.52 14.33
CA ARG A 124 13.35 2.44 14.39
C ARG A 124 12.70 3.78 14.70
N HIS A 125 13.29 4.57 15.59
CA HIS A 125 12.71 5.78 16.15
C HIS A 125 13.59 7.03 16.02
N GLY A 126 14.77 6.92 15.42
CA GLY A 126 15.68 8.07 15.22
C GLY A 126 16.38 8.55 16.48
N PHE A 127 16.57 7.68 17.49
CA PHE A 127 17.27 8.06 18.73
C PHE A 127 18.73 8.40 18.44
N ALA A 128 19.27 9.44 19.09
CA ALA A 128 20.65 9.89 18.89
C ALA A 128 21.71 8.86 19.35
N GLY A 129 21.40 8.11 20.42
CA GLY A 129 22.38 7.24 21.09
C GLY A 129 23.25 8.02 22.08
N GLY A 130 24.29 7.36 22.61
CA GLY A 130 25.30 7.96 23.48
C GLY A 130 26.54 8.42 22.71
N PRO A 131 27.43 9.22 23.33
CA PRO A 131 28.69 9.61 22.71
C PRO A 131 29.56 8.40 22.35
N ALA A 132 30.43 8.54 21.34
CA ALA A 132 31.32 7.48 20.89
C ALA A 132 32.57 7.31 21.78
N THR A 133 33.00 8.36 22.47
CA THR A 133 34.22 8.41 23.31
C THR A 133 33.93 9.17 24.61
N HIS A 134 34.96 9.68 25.30
CA HIS A 134 34.88 10.40 26.57
C HIS A 134 34.29 9.56 27.71
N GLY A 135 34.84 8.37 27.92
CA GLY A 135 34.45 7.49 29.03
C GLY A 135 33.13 6.74 28.84
N GLN A 136 32.58 6.72 27.62
CA GLN A 136 31.42 5.89 27.33
C GLN A 136 31.77 4.39 27.40
N SER A 137 30.94 3.65 28.12
CA SER A 137 30.98 2.18 28.18
C SER A 137 29.77 1.62 27.44
N ASP A 138 30.01 0.78 26.42
CA ASP A 138 29.09 -0.12 25.69
C ASP A 138 27.69 0.37 25.25
N ARG A 139 27.36 1.65 25.44
CA ARG A 139 26.00 2.20 25.29
C ARG A 139 25.82 3.18 24.14
N HIS A 140 26.70 3.17 23.14
CA HIS A 140 26.64 4.09 21.99
C HIS A 140 25.28 4.12 21.29
N ARG A 141 24.58 2.98 21.22
CA ARG A 141 23.27 2.84 20.56
C ARG A 141 22.14 2.44 21.53
N ALA A 142 22.37 2.57 22.83
CA ALA A 142 21.38 2.26 23.86
C ALA A 142 20.22 3.27 23.82
N PRO A 143 19.02 2.90 24.31
CA PRO A 143 17.86 3.79 24.36
C PRO A 143 17.96 4.91 25.39
N GLY A 144 18.94 4.88 26.30
CA GLY A 144 18.96 5.74 27.48
C GLY A 144 17.94 5.30 28.52
N SER A 145 17.45 6.23 29.34
CA SER A 145 16.42 5.95 30.33
C SER A 145 15.07 5.64 29.67
N ILE A 146 14.31 4.72 30.26
CA ILE A 146 12.98 4.27 29.80
C ILE A 146 11.86 4.62 30.79
N GLY A 147 12.16 5.36 31.86
CA GLY A 147 11.19 5.73 32.89
C GLY A 147 11.75 6.69 33.94
N SER A 148 10.84 7.20 34.77
CA SER A 148 11.17 8.00 35.97
C SER A 148 11.36 7.08 37.19
N GLY A 149 11.75 7.64 38.34
CA GLY A 149 11.93 6.93 39.61
C GLY A 149 10.62 6.44 40.26
N THR A 150 10.42 6.75 41.54
CA THR A 150 9.35 6.18 42.38
C THR A 150 7.94 6.32 41.80
N THR A 151 7.60 7.48 41.25
CA THR A 151 6.32 7.72 40.56
C THR A 151 6.62 8.01 39.09
N PRO A 152 6.13 7.20 38.13
CA PRO A 152 5.05 6.20 38.20
C PRO A 152 5.47 4.76 38.57
N GLY A 153 6.76 4.47 38.80
CA GLY A 153 7.23 3.12 39.15
C GLY A 153 7.02 2.05 38.07
N ARG A 154 6.72 2.47 36.83
CA ARG A 154 6.49 1.58 35.67
C ARG A 154 6.78 2.28 34.36
N VAL A 155 7.04 1.51 33.32
CA VAL A 155 7.15 2.02 31.95
C VAL A 155 5.76 2.27 31.37
N TYR A 156 5.55 3.44 30.74
CA TYR A 156 4.27 3.75 30.10
C TYR A 156 4.04 2.92 28.83
N LYS A 157 2.78 2.63 28.52
CA LYS A 157 2.40 1.98 27.26
C LYS A 157 2.77 2.88 26.08
N GLY A 158 3.30 2.28 25.01
CA GLY A 158 3.75 3.03 23.83
C GLY A 158 5.15 3.63 23.94
N THR A 159 5.88 3.37 25.03
CA THR A 159 7.31 3.76 25.15
C THR A 159 8.11 3.21 23.97
N ARG A 160 8.87 4.09 23.32
CA ARG A 160 9.63 3.77 22.10
C ARG A 160 10.80 2.86 22.43
N MET A 161 10.70 1.59 22.02
CA MET A 161 11.75 0.57 22.21
C MET A 161 12.11 -0.12 20.89
N ALA A 162 13.15 -0.94 20.92
CA ALA A 162 13.53 -1.82 19.81
C ALA A 162 12.39 -2.79 19.46
N GLY A 163 12.38 -3.31 18.24
CA GLY A 163 11.36 -4.25 17.79
C GLY A 163 11.26 -4.35 16.28
N HIS A 164 10.30 -5.14 15.81
CA HIS A 164 10.08 -5.30 14.37
C HIS A 164 9.74 -3.96 13.69
N MET A 165 10.42 -3.66 12.58
CA MET A 165 10.24 -2.44 11.80
C MET A 165 9.91 -2.76 10.35
N GLY A 166 8.91 -2.08 9.79
CA GLY A 166 8.44 -2.33 8.42
C GLY A 166 7.50 -3.53 8.34
N ASN A 167 7.25 -4.03 7.13
CA ASN A 167 6.22 -5.03 6.84
C ASN A 167 4.82 -4.64 7.36
N GLN A 168 4.59 -3.34 7.49
CA GLN A 168 3.32 -2.76 7.94
C GLN A 168 2.68 -2.00 6.80
N LYS A 169 1.34 -1.95 6.82
CA LYS A 169 0.54 -1.17 5.87
C LYS A 169 0.90 0.31 6.03
N SER A 170 1.28 0.95 4.93
CA SER A 170 1.63 2.35 4.87
C SER A 170 0.98 2.96 3.62
N THR A 171 0.58 4.22 3.71
CA THR A 171 -0.07 4.95 2.62
C THR A 171 0.75 6.20 2.31
N SER A 172 1.22 6.32 1.07
CA SER A 172 1.70 7.59 0.54
C SER A 172 0.50 8.34 -0.01
N GLN A 173 0.24 9.54 0.51
CA GLN A 173 -0.93 10.33 0.13
C GLN A 173 -0.59 11.40 -0.91
N ASN A 174 -1.62 11.85 -1.65
CA ASN A 174 -1.53 13.01 -2.54
C ASN A 174 -0.40 12.91 -3.58
N LEU A 175 -0.21 11.71 -4.14
CA LEU A 175 0.74 11.50 -5.22
C LEU A 175 0.10 11.89 -6.56
N GLN A 176 0.82 12.64 -7.38
CA GLN A 176 0.33 13.08 -8.68
C GLN A 176 0.51 11.98 -9.72
N VAL A 177 -0.53 11.69 -10.50
CA VAL A 177 -0.44 10.85 -11.71
C VAL A 177 0.23 11.66 -12.81
N VAL A 178 1.35 11.17 -13.32
CA VAL A 178 2.14 11.83 -14.37
C VAL A 178 1.73 11.33 -15.74
N MET A 179 1.53 10.02 -15.88
CA MET A 179 1.22 9.39 -17.15
C MET A 179 0.40 8.12 -16.92
N VAL A 180 -0.47 7.81 -17.88
CA VAL A 180 -1.29 6.59 -17.91
C VAL A 180 -1.08 5.93 -19.27
N ASP A 181 -0.83 4.63 -19.28
CA ASP A 181 -0.68 3.81 -20.48
C ASP A 181 -1.73 2.67 -20.43
N PRO A 182 -2.87 2.83 -21.13
CA PRO A 182 -3.95 1.85 -21.19
C PRO A 182 -3.53 0.49 -21.78
N GLU A 183 -2.71 0.51 -22.83
CA GLU A 183 -2.34 -0.70 -23.57
C GLU A 183 -1.54 -1.66 -22.68
N ARG A 184 -0.65 -1.09 -21.86
CA ARG A 184 0.20 -1.85 -20.93
C ARG A 184 -0.33 -1.88 -19.50
N ASN A 185 -1.48 -1.27 -19.24
CA ASN A 185 -2.04 -1.06 -17.90
C ASN A 185 -1.05 -0.42 -16.92
N LEU A 186 -0.25 0.55 -17.37
CA LEU A 186 0.74 1.21 -16.52
C LEU A 186 0.23 2.55 -16.00
N LEU A 187 0.41 2.76 -14.70
CA LEU A 187 0.20 4.02 -14.02
C LEU A 187 1.54 4.54 -13.51
N LEU A 188 1.90 5.76 -13.92
CA LEU A 188 3.11 6.41 -13.47
C LEU A 188 2.74 7.52 -12.49
N VAL A 189 3.23 7.39 -11.27
CA VAL A 189 2.98 8.36 -10.20
C VAL A 189 4.26 9.04 -9.78
N ARG A 190 4.17 10.34 -9.49
CA ARG A 190 5.29 11.15 -9.05
C ARG A 190 5.69 10.78 -7.62
N GLY A 191 6.94 10.37 -7.44
CA GLY A 191 7.53 10.08 -6.14
C GLY A 191 7.45 8.60 -5.70
N PRO A 192 7.87 8.31 -4.46
CA PRO A 192 8.03 6.95 -3.98
C PRO A 192 6.73 6.34 -3.42
N VAL A 193 6.54 5.07 -3.74
CA VAL A 193 5.42 4.24 -3.25
C VAL A 193 5.90 3.24 -2.20
N PRO A 194 5.10 2.89 -1.18
CA PRO A 194 5.49 1.90 -0.18
C PRO A 194 5.81 0.52 -0.79
N GLY A 195 6.77 -0.18 -0.19
CA GLY A 195 7.09 -1.57 -0.54
C GLY A 195 8.21 -1.78 -1.56
N GLY A 196 8.53 -3.07 -1.77
CA GLY A 196 9.54 -3.55 -2.71
C GLY A 196 9.02 -3.65 -4.15
N LYS A 197 9.92 -3.99 -5.07
CA LYS A 197 9.55 -4.38 -6.44
C LYS A 197 8.63 -5.61 -6.39
N ASN A 198 7.66 -5.67 -7.28
CA ASN A 198 6.59 -6.67 -7.37
C ASN A 198 5.65 -6.71 -6.15
N GLY A 199 5.69 -5.71 -5.27
CA GLY A 199 4.76 -5.60 -4.16
C GLY A 199 3.36 -5.20 -4.63
N LEU A 200 2.34 -5.82 -4.06
CA LEU A 200 0.94 -5.43 -4.24
C LEU A 200 0.71 -4.04 -3.63
N VAL A 201 0.10 -3.16 -4.41
CA VAL A 201 -0.31 -1.82 -4.00
C VAL A 201 -1.80 -1.63 -4.28
N LEU A 202 -2.46 -0.88 -3.41
CA LEU A 202 -3.82 -0.43 -3.57
C LEU A 202 -3.79 1.06 -3.90
N ILE A 203 -4.31 1.41 -5.06
CA ILE A 203 -4.39 2.78 -5.58
C ILE A 203 -5.81 3.26 -5.34
N ARG A 204 -5.97 4.42 -4.71
CA ARG A 204 -7.26 5.06 -4.49
C ARG A 204 -7.16 6.51 -4.90
N GLU A 205 -8.29 7.07 -5.29
CA GLU A 205 -8.46 8.52 -5.38
C GLU A 205 -8.06 9.18 -4.05
N ALA A 206 -7.35 10.30 -4.11
CA ALA A 206 -6.84 10.98 -2.92
C ALA A 206 -8.01 11.47 -2.04
N VAL A 207 -7.92 11.20 -0.74
CA VAL A 207 -8.95 11.63 0.23
C VAL A 207 -8.80 13.13 0.55
N LYS A 208 -7.59 13.66 0.42
CA LYS A 208 -7.26 15.06 0.71
C LYS A 208 -6.83 15.73 -0.61
N GLN A 209 -7.44 16.88 -0.92
CA GLN A 209 -7.07 17.71 -2.07
C GLN A 209 -5.88 18.63 -1.74
#